data_AF-T0HKL3-F1
#
_entry.id   AF-T0HKL3-F1
#
_cell.length_a   1.000
_cell.length_b   1.000
_cell.length_c   1.000
_cell.angle_alpha   90.00
_cell.angle_beta   90.00
_cell.angle_gamma   90.00
#
_symmetry.space_group_name_H-M   'P 1'
#
loop_
_entity.id
_entity.type
_entity.pdbx_description
1 polymer ?
#
loop_
_entity_poly.entity_id
_entity_poly.type
_entity_poly.pdbx_seq_one_letter_code
_entity_poly.pdbx_strand_id
1 'polypeptide(L)' 'MTVPTLILHGDGDQIVPARNGRVLVEILPNATLKIYEGFSHGMLNVNADVINADLLAFIRA' A
#
# COMPACT_ATOMS: atom_id res chain seq x y z
N MET A 1 -4.89 -16.81 3.24
CA MET A 1 -5.99 -15.84 3.00
C MET A 1 -6.19 -15.75 1.49
N THR A 2 -7.38 -16.02 0.96
CA THR A 2 -7.66 -16.03 -0.50
C THR A 2 -8.35 -14.76 -1.01
N VAL A 3 -8.66 -13.83 -0.10
CA VAL A 3 -9.29 -12.57 -0.45
C VAL A 3 -8.32 -11.65 -1.18
N PRO A 4 -8.78 -10.90 -2.20
CA PRO A 4 -7.98 -9.84 -2.81
C PRO A 4 -7.44 -8.89 -1.73
N THR A 5 -6.14 -8.58 -1.80
CA THR A 5 -5.47 -7.74 -0.81
C THR A 5 -4.67 -6.64 -1.52
N LEU A 6 -4.91 -5.39 -1.14
CA LEU A 6 -4.13 -4.25 -1.60
C LEU A 6 -3.13 -3.84 -0.51
N ILE A 7 -1.85 -3.79 -0.84
CA ILE A 7 -0.78 -3.29 0.02
C ILE A 7 -0.35 -1.91 -0.52
N LEU A 8 -0.46 -0.90 0.33
CA LEU A 8 -0.03 0.47 0.03
C LEU A 8 1.15 0.81 0.93
N HIS A 9 2.28 1.26 0.37
CA HIS A 9 3.48 1.58 1.16
C HIS A 9 4.21 2.80 0.59
N GLY A 10 4.56 3.77 1.43
CA GLY A 10 5.44 4.88 1.06
C GLY A 10 6.91 4.51 1.22
N ASP A 11 7.76 4.72 0.22
CA ASP A 11 9.19 4.39 0.36
C ASP A 11 9.99 5.38 1.24
N GLY A 12 9.39 6.52 1.55
CA GLY A 12 9.84 7.47 2.57
C GLY A 12 9.37 7.12 3.99
N ASP A 13 8.72 5.97 4.20
CA ASP A 13 8.34 5.51 5.53
C ASP A 13 9.59 5.17 6.37
N GLN A 14 9.87 6.03 7.35
CA GLN A 14 11.01 5.90 8.26
C GLN A 14 10.73 4.95 9.45
N ILE A 15 9.49 4.50 9.64
CA ILE A 15 9.07 3.63 10.74
C ILE A 15 9.02 2.18 10.26
N VAL A 16 8.35 1.93 9.13
CA VAL A 16 8.22 0.60 8.53
C VAL A 16 8.89 0.58 7.15
N PRO A 17 9.99 -0.17 6.98
CA PRO A 17 10.71 -0.21 5.71
C PRO A 17 9.87 -0.79 4.56
N ALA A 18 9.90 -0.14 3.38
CA ALA A 18 9.15 -0.55 2.19
C ALA A 18 9.42 -1.98 1.69
N ARG A 19 10.58 -2.57 2.05
CA ARG A 19 10.87 -3.99 1.78
C ARG A 19 9.80 -4.92 2.38
N ASN A 20 9.14 -4.53 3.48
CA ASN A 20 8.10 -5.33 4.10
C ASN A 20 6.88 -5.48 3.17
N GLY A 21 6.49 -4.42 2.46
CA GLY A 21 5.44 -4.51 1.43
C GLY A 21 5.79 -5.47 0.30
N ARG A 22 7.06 -5.50 -0.13
CA ARG A 22 7.56 -6.46 -1.14
C ARG A 22 7.50 -7.91 -0.65
N VAL A 23 7.91 -8.15 0.60
CA VAL A 23 7.79 -9.48 1.21
C VAL A 23 6.32 -9.92 1.34
N LEU A 24 5.42 -9.00 1.69
CA LEU A 24 3.99 -9.32 1.83
C LEU A 24 3.34 -9.72 0.50
N VAL A 25 3.66 -9.04 -0.61
CA VAL A 25 3.07 -9.38 -1.92
C VAL A 25 3.56 -10.74 -2.45
N GLU A 26 4.76 -11.17 -2.07
CA GLU A 26 5.30 -12.49 -2.41
C GLU A 26 4.62 -13.63 -1.62
N ILE A 27 4.21 -13.38 -0.38
CA ILE A 27 3.64 -14.40 0.52
C ILE A 27 2.12 -14.52 0.37
N LEU A 28 1.43 -13.41 0.05
CA LEU A 28 -0.02 -13.40 -0.07
C LEU A 28 -0.47 -13.88 -1.47
N PRO A 29 -1.40 -14.85 -1.56
CA PRO A 29 -1.72 -15.52 -2.82
C PRO A 29 -2.56 -14.67 -3.80
N ASN A 30 -3.13 -13.55 -3.35
CA ASN A 30 -3.88 -12.61 -4.19
C ASN A 30 -3.65 -11.18 -3.71
N ALA A 31 -2.40 -10.72 -3.80
CA ALA A 31 -2.02 -9.39 -3.37
C ALA A 31 -1.51 -8.53 -4.52
N THR A 32 -1.81 -7.24 -4.43
CA THR A 32 -1.20 -6.19 -5.27
C THR A 32 -0.48 -5.21 -4.36
N LEU A 33 0.75 -4.83 -4.74
CA LEU A 33 1.54 -3.83 -4.03
C LEU A 33 1.62 -2.54 -4.86
N LYS A 34 1.36 -1.40 -4.21
CA LYS A 34 1.62 -0.08 -4.75
C LYS A 34 2.58 0.68 -3.83
N ILE A 35 3.73 1.06 -4.38
CA ILE A 35 4.72 1.90 -3.70
C ILE A 35 4.48 3.36 -4.10
N TYR A 36 4.53 4.26 -3.12
CA TYR A 36 4.43 5.70 -3.33
C TYR A 36 5.78 6.35 -3.00
N GLU A 37 6.39 6.94 -4.01
CA GLU A 37 7.70 7.58 -3.89
C GLU A 37 7.64 8.81 -2.96
N GLY A 38 8.53 8.88 -1.99
CA GLY A 38 8.66 9.95 -1.00
C GLY A 38 7.57 9.99 0.08
N PHE A 39 6.58 9.10 0.05
CA PHE A 39 5.48 9.11 1.01
C PHE A 39 5.94 8.56 2.37
N SER A 40 5.54 9.22 3.46
CA SER A 40 5.95 8.88 4.83
C SER A 40 5.04 7.80 5.47
N HIS A 41 5.32 7.40 6.72
CA HIS A 41 4.45 6.51 7.49
C HIS A 41 3.00 7.04 7.60
N GLY A 42 2.86 8.37 7.71
CA GLY A 42 1.57 9.07 7.82
C GLY A 42 0.87 9.32 6.48
N MET A 43 1.29 8.65 5.39
CA MET A 43 0.81 8.89 4.02
C MET A 43 -0.71 8.92 3.85
N LEU A 44 -1.45 8.13 4.61
CA LEU A 44 -2.91 8.10 4.57
C LEU A 44 -3.56 9.40 5.06
N ASN A 45 -2.87 10.16 5.93
CA ASN A 45 -3.34 11.45 6.43
C ASN A 45 -2.85 12.61 5.55
N VAL A 46 -1.59 12.56 5.11
CA VAL A 46 -0.95 13.67 4.37
C VAL A 46 -1.34 13.68 2.89
N ASN A 47 -1.57 12.49 2.30
CA ASN A 47 -1.87 12.31 0.88
C ASN A 47 -3.25 11.67 0.68
N ALA A 48 -4.22 12.04 1.53
CA ALA A 48 -5.54 11.41 1.61
C ALA A 48 -6.24 11.32 0.24
N ASP A 49 -6.19 12.37 -0.58
CA ASP A 49 -6.85 12.37 -1.90
C ASP A 49 -6.33 11.26 -2.82
N VAL A 50 -5.00 11.06 -2.84
CA VAL A 50 -4.35 10.02 -3.65
C VAL A 50 -4.68 8.64 -3.10
N ILE A 51 -4.51 8.45 -1.79
CA ILE A 51 -4.71 7.15 -1.14
C ILE A 51 -6.18 6.72 -1.20
N ASN A 52 -7.11 7.64 -0.95
CA ASN A 52 -8.55 7.35 -0.99
C ASN A 52 -9.02 6.99 -2.40
N ALA A 53 -8.46 7.62 -3.44
CA ALA A 53 -8.78 7.27 -4.83
C ALA A 53 -8.37 5.82 -5.16
N ASP A 54 -7.17 5.41 -4.75
CA ASP A 54 -6.70 4.03 -4.96
C ASP A 54 -7.49 3.00 -4.15
N LEU A 55 -7.82 3.32 -2.90
CA LEU A 55 -8.68 2.47 -2.08
C LEU A 55 -10.07 2.29 -2.71
N LEU A 56 -10.68 3.38 -3.19
CA LEU A 56 -12.00 3.33 -3.82
C LEU A 56 -11.97 2.54 -5.13
N ALA A 57 -10.90 2.69 -5.93
CA ALA A 57 -10.71 1.92 -7.16
C ALA A 57 -10.62 0.43 -6.85
N PHE A 58 -9.88 0.04 -5.81
CA PHE A 58 -9.74 -1.36 -5.39
C PHE A 58 -11.06 -1.97 -4.88
N ILE A 59 -11.82 -1.22 -4.07
CA ILE A 59 -13.09 -1.70 -3.51
C ILE A 59 -14.17 -1.91 -4.58
N ARG A 60 -14.10 -1.18 -5.70
CA ARG A 60 -15.08 -1.25 -6.80
C ARG A 60 -14.76 -2.30 -7.86
N ALA A 61 -13.58 -2.94 -7.80
CA ALA A 61 -13.10 -3.89 -8.79
C ALA A 61 -13.70 -5.29 -8.63
#